data_AF-A0A7X8BNZ7-F1
#
_entry.id   AF-A0A7X8BNZ7-F1
#
_cell.length_a   1.000
_cell.length_b   1.000
_cell.length_c   1.000
_cell.angle_alpha   90.00
_cell.angle_beta   90.00
_cell.angle_gamma   90.00
#
_symmetry.space_group_name_H-M   'P 1'
#
loop_
_entity.id
_entity.type
_entity.pdbx_description
1 polymer ?
#
loop_
_entity_poly.entity_id
_entity_poly.type
_entity_poly.pdbx_seq_one_letter_code
_entity_poly.pdbx_strand_id
1 'polypeptide(L)'
;MRYKILCLLLICCTLPALKAQEYRWRVGFDYFFDNTEYAKSSFINSETMNGIWLNPMGSIVWDGRHSLQAGVNLLKIPGMHKAIDKTDVTAYYQYQTPRILFRAGSFSRDEVLNNYNTFFFKDSINNFMPLMQGVFFQVGKSDNFFNVWIDRTGYATPETRESFFVGLSGRVSKNLFFADFQSYMFHYSGTRPATLGMGVSENMQLQASIGLQLAPQSGFTGTASVGTLIGYERDRRYEGELYKPIGFTAKADAEYRGVGVKNSLYLGDKRMRLADTFGGDLYWGTRFLQAGNYLKSEWYVRLIESDRAKARFNCNLHFSEGSILFQQMLSVSVAIGDLPRDEKKGTSFPWMNIFK
;
A
#
# COMPACT_ATOMS: atom_id res chain seq x y z
N MET A 1 -1.17 60.37 -27.84
CA MET A 1 -1.58 59.70 -26.58
C MET A 1 -2.73 58.69 -26.75
N ARG A 2 -3.74 58.94 -27.60
CA ARG A 2 -4.89 58.01 -27.79
C ARG A 2 -4.52 56.61 -28.29
N TYR A 3 -3.53 56.47 -29.18
CA TYR A 3 -3.11 55.15 -29.69
C TYR A 3 -2.30 54.30 -28.68
N LYS A 4 -1.60 54.94 -27.73
CA LYS A 4 -0.83 54.22 -26.68
C LYS A 4 -1.73 53.58 -25.63
N ILE A 5 -2.86 54.21 -25.31
CA ILE A 5 -3.86 53.70 -24.37
C ILE A 5 -4.66 52.55 -25.01
N LEU A 6 -4.96 52.65 -26.32
CA LEU A 6 -5.63 51.58 -27.06
C LEU A 6 -4.76 50.31 -27.16
N CYS A 7 -3.44 50.46 -27.37
CA CYS A 7 -2.52 49.31 -27.35
C CYS A 7 -2.39 48.68 -25.95
N LEU A 8 -2.43 49.46 -24.87
CA LEU A 8 -2.39 48.93 -23.49
C LEU A 8 -3.68 48.16 -23.14
N LEU A 9 -4.83 48.67 -23.57
CA LEU A 9 -6.12 47.99 -23.40
C LEU A 9 -6.23 46.73 -24.27
N LEU A 10 -5.67 46.74 -25.48
CA LEU A 10 -5.57 45.52 -26.29
C LEU A 10 -4.64 44.47 -25.66
N ILE A 11 -3.49 44.86 -25.08
CA ILE A 11 -2.59 43.92 -24.37
C ILE A 11 -3.26 43.31 -23.13
N CYS A 12 -4.06 44.08 -22.39
CA CYS A 12 -4.85 43.55 -21.26
C CYS A 12 -6.02 42.65 -21.71
N CYS A 13 -6.59 42.88 -22.89
CA CYS A 13 -7.67 42.07 -23.45
C CYS A 13 -7.17 40.86 -24.28
N THR A 14 -5.90 40.83 -24.68
CA THR A 14 -5.23 39.70 -25.35
C THR A 14 -4.31 38.91 -24.42
N LEU A 15 -4.61 38.90 -23.11
CA LEU A 15 -4.23 37.80 -22.22
C LEU A 15 -5.39 36.80 -22.16
N PRO A 16 -5.72 36.04 -23.23
CA PRO A 16 -6.51 34.85 -23.02
C PRO A 16 -5.70 33.96 -22.08
N ALA A 17 -6.27 33.69 -20.91
CA ALA A 17 -5.94 32.63 -19.96
C ALA A 17 -4.67 31.82 -20.27
N LEU A 18 -3.49 32.43 -20.12
CA LEU A 18 -2.23 31.70 -19.88
C LEU A 18 -2.28 31.18 -18.44
N LYS A 19 -3.27 30.33 -18.14
CA LYS A 19 -3.30 29.54 -16.91
C LYS A 19 -2.25 28.44 -17.10
N ALA A 20 -0.98 28.79 -16.91
CA ALA A 20 0.10 27.80 -16.86
C ALA A 20 -0.13 26.79 -15.71
N GLN A 21 -0.92 27.19 -14.70
CA GLN A 21 -1.33 26.35 -13.58
C GLN A 21 -2.79 25.90 -13.70
N GLU A 22 -3.01 24.60 -13.57
CA GLU A 22 -4.32 23.97 -13.38
C GLU A 22 -4.55 23.65 -11.91
N TYR A 23 -5.74 23.97 -11.40
CA TYR A 23 -6.14 23.63 -10.02
C TYR A 23 -7.05 22.42 -10.07
N ARG A 24 -6.76 21.43 -9.23
CA ARG A 24 -7.52 20.18 -9.13
C ARG A 24 -7.81 19.87 -7.66
N TRP A 25 -8.81 19.04 -7.39
CA TRP A 25 -9.19 18.63 -6.05
C TRP A 25 -9.70 17.19 -6.02
N ARG A 26 -9.70 16.60 -4.81
CA ARG A 26 -10.25 15.29 -4.52
C ARG A 26 -10.75 15.26 -3.08
N VAL A 27 -11.86 14.56 -2.86
CA VAL A 27 -12.29 14.10 -1.54
C VAL A 27 -12.38 12.58 -1.58
N GLY A 28 -11.50 11.91 -0.84
CA GLY A 28 -11.55 10.47 -0.62
C GLY A 28 -12.31 10.12 0.65
N PHE A 29 -12.96 8.97 0.63
CA PHE A 29 -13.60 8.34 1.78
C PHE A 29 -13.27 6.85 1.73
N ASP A 30 -12.72 6.32 2.81
CA ASP A 30 -12.39 4.89 2.91
C ASP A 30 -12.91 4.35 4.23
N TYR A 31 -13.80 3.37 4.17
CA TYR A 31 -14.23 2.57 5.31
C TYR A 31 -13.56 1.20 5.24
N PHE A 32 -13.04 0.74 6.36
CA PHE A 32 -12.61 -0.64 6.53
C PHE A 32 -13.24 -1.25 7.78
N PHE A 33 -13.52 -2.54 7.69
CA PHE A 33 -13.80 -3.45 8.78
C PHE A 33 -12.95 -4.69 8.58
N ASP A 34 -12.30 -5.15 9.64
CA ASP A 34 -11.39 -6.29 9.64
C ASP A 34 -11.52 -7.00 10.99
N ASN A 35 -12.21 -8.14 10.97
CA ASN A 35 -12.40 -8.99 12.14
C ASN A 35 -11.52 -10.22 12.00
N THR A 36 -10.62 -10.42 12.95
CA THR A 36 -9.69 -11.55 12.98
C THR A 36 -10.03 -12.48 14.15
N GLU A 37 -10.27 -13.76 13.84
CA GLU A 37 -10.58 -14.81 14.80
C GLU A 37 -9.40 -15.78 14.90
N TYR A 38 -8.36 -15.34 15.60
CA TYR A 38 -7.05 -15.98 15.68
C TYR A 38 -6.77 -16.61 17.04
N ALA A 39 -7.80 -16.94 17.83
CA ALA A 39 -7.64 -17.48 19.19
C ALA A 39 -6.79 -18.76 19.27
N LYS A 40 -6.60 -19.48 18.16
CA LYS A 40 -5.76 -20.69 18.07
C LYS A 40 -4.31 -20.41 17.63
N SER A 41 -3.91 -19.16 17.44
CA SER A 41 -2.58 -18.74 16.99
C SER A 41 -1.71 -18.34 18.18
N SER A 42 -0.45 -18.79 18.23
CA SER A 42 0.51 -18.30 19.22
C SER A 42 1.23 -17.03 18.76
N PHE A 43 1.06 -16.61 17.50
CA PHE A 43 1.82 -15.51 16.91
C PHE A 43 1.12 -14.16 16.94
N ILE A 44 -0.21 -14.17 16.99
CA ILE A 44 -1.05 -12.98 16.89
C ILE A 44 -2.41 -13.25 17.52
N ASN A 45 -2.94 -12.26 18.22
CA ASN A 45 -4.24 -12.33 18.88
C ASN A 45 -5.38 -11.98 17.91
N SER A 46 -6.59 -12.42 18.26
CA SER A 46 -7.83 -11.93 17.64
C SER A 46 -8.01 -10.44 17.91
N GLU A 47 -8.54 -9.73 16.93
CA GLU A 47 -8.85 -8.31 16.99
C GLU A 47 -9.96 -7.95 16.01
N THR A 48 -10.87 -7.06 16.41
CA THR A 48 -11.85 -6.43 15.52
C THR A 48 -11.44 -4.97 15.30
N MET A 49 -11.07 -4.64 14.08
CA MET A 49 -10.66 -3.30 13.68
C MET A 49 -11.68 -2.71 12.72
N ASN A 50 -11.99 -1.44 12.87
CA ASN A 50 -12.69 -0.68 11.85
C ASN A 50 -12.29 0.80 11.89
N GLY A 51 -12.53 1.49 10.78
CA GLY A 51 -12.18 2.90 10.68
C GLY A 51 -12.75 3.54 9.44
N ILE A 52 -12.88 4.86 9.51
CA ILE A 52 -13.33 5.73 8.44
C ILE A 52 -12.24 6.77 8.21
N TRP A 53 -11.62 6.76 7.04
CA TRP A 53 -10.73 7.82 6.57
C TRP A 53 -11.51 8.81 5.69
N LEU A 54 -11.35 10.09 5.97
CA LEU A 54 -11.79 11.19 5.10
C LEU A 54 -10.57 11.98 4.64
N ASN A 55 -10.41 12.10 3.32
CA ASN A 55 -9.16 12.54 2.68
C ASN A 55 -9.38 13.67 1.67
N PRO A 56 -9.71 14.91 2.10
CA PRO A 56 -9.76 16.08 1.22
C PRO A 56 -8.36 16.55 0.82
N MET A 57 -8.18 16.88 -0.46
CA MET A 57 -6.90 17.30 -1.03
C MET A 57 -7.09 18.26 -2.22
N GLY A 58 -6.20 19.24 -2.33
CA GLY A 58 -6.04 20.11 -3.50
C GLY A 58 -4.71 19.88 -4.21
N SER A 59 -4.64 20.28 -5.47
CA SER A 59 -3.46 20.16 -6.32
C SER A 59 -3.31 21.37 -7.22
N ILE A 60 -2.07 21.84 -7.38
CA ILE A 60 -1.68 22.85 -8.37
C ILE A 60 -0.75 22.15 -9.36
N VAL A 61 -1.14 22.08 -10.62
CA VAL A 61 -0.42 21.39 -11.70
C VAL A 61 0.15 22.41 -12.68
N TRP A 62 1.39 22.25 -13.14
CA TRP A 62 1.98 23.11 -14.18
C TRP A 62 2.83 22.31 -15.19
N ASP A 63 3.02 22.89 -16.37
CA ASP A 63 3.78 22.32 -17.49
C ASP A 63 3.35 20.88 -17.90
N GLY A 64 2.10 20.52 -17.57
CA GLY A 64 1.50 19.20 -17.81
C GLY A 64 2.19 18.02 -17.11
N ARG A 65 3.20 18.26 -16.26
CA ARG A 65 4.06 17.20 -15.68
C ARG A 65 4.32 17.37 -14.19
N HIS A 66 4.22 18.59 -13.68
CA HIS A 66 4.56 18.90 -12.31
C HIS A 66 3.30 19.18 -11.50
N SER A 67 3.28 18.79 -10.24
CA SER A 67 2.20 19.17 -9.34
C SER A 67 2.66 19.29 -7.89
N LEU A 68 2.04 20.23 -7.16
CA LEU A 68 2.13 20.34 -5.71
C LEU A 68 0.77 19.95 -5.14
N GLN A 69 0.75 19.00 -4.21
CA GLN A 69 -0.46 18.45 -3.64
C GLN A 69 -0.45 18.64 -2.12
N ALA A 70 -1.59 19.06 -1.56
CA ALA A 70 -1.75 19.30 -0.14
C ALA A 70 -3.16 18.94 0.33
N GLY A 71 -3.27 18.34 1.51
CA GLY A 71 -4.53 17.88 2.07
C GLY A 71 -4.38 17.31 3.49
N VAL A 72 -5.47 16.80 4.02
CA VAL A 72 -5.51 16.16 5.34
C VAL A 72 -6.20 14.81 5.24
N ASN A 73 -5.80 13.86 6.08
CA ASN A 73 -6.40 12.54 6.22
C ASN A 73 -6.90 12.45 7.65
N LEU A 74 -8.20 12.30 7.82
CA LEU A 74 -8.86 12.29 9.12
C LEU A 74 -9.41 10.89 9.37
N LEU A 75 -8.93 10.24 10.41
CA LEU A 75 -9.44 8.95 10.85
C LEU A 75 -10.51 9.16 11.92
N LYS A 76 -11.67 8.54 11.74
CA LYS A 76 -12.64 8.28 12.79
C LYS A 76 -12.71 6.78 13.04
N ILE A 77 -12.53 6.37 14.29
CA ILE A 77 -12.76 5.00 14.75
C ILE A 77 -14.16 4.95 15.37
N PRO A 78 -15.12 4.22 14.77
CA PRO A 78 -16.44 4.00 15.34
C PRO A 78 -16.36 3.50 16.80
N GLY A 79 -17.21 4.03 17.68
CA GLY A 79 -17.22 3.68 19.10
C GLY A 79 -16.26 4.49 19.99
N MET A 80 -15.33 5.26 19.41
CA MET A 80 -14.48 6.18 20.18
C MET A 80 -15.15 7.53 20.42
N HIS A 81 -14.83 8.18 21.55
CA HIS A 81 -15.44 9.44 21.96
C HIS A 81 -14.90 10.69 21.26
N LYS A 82 -13.72 10.61 20.62
CA LYS A 82 -13.12 11.74 19.89
C LYS A 82 -13.87 11.99 18.59
N ALA A 83 -13.97 13.24 18.15
CA ALA A 83 -14.52 13.55 16.82
C ALA A 83 -13.59 13.08 15.69
N ILE A 84 -12.28 13.20 15.89
CA ILE A 84 -11.23 12.73 14.99
C ILE A 84 -10.20 12.01 15.87
N ASP A 85 -9.94 10.74 15.56
CA ASP A 85 -9.05 9.88 16.32
C ASP A 85 -7.58 10.02 15.88
N LYS A 86 -7.35 10.33 14.59
CA LYS A 86 -6.02 10.60 14.03
C LYS A 86 -6.10 11.59 12.86
N THR A 87 -5.09 12.45 12.74
CA THR A 87 -4.94 13.42 11.65
C THR A 87 -3.55 13.30 11.05
N ASP A 88 -3.47 13.01 9.75
CA ASP A 88 -2.22 12.98 9.00
C ASP A 88 -2.25 13.99 7.85
N VAL A 89 -1.14 14.69 7.60
CA VAL A 89 -1.03 15.69 6.53
C VAL A 89 -0.48 15.06 5.26
N THR A 90 -1.20 15.23 4.15
CA THR A 90 -0.69 14.97 2.81
C THR A 90 -0.07 16.26 2.29
N ALA A 91 1.20 16.22 1.91
CA ALA A 91 1.90 17.38 1.35
C ALA A 91 3.10 16.88 0.55
N TYR A 92 3.05 16.98 -0.78
CA TYR A 92 4.13 16.45 -1.61
C TYR A 92 4.21 17.14 -2.98
N TYR A 93 5.43 17.13 -3.51
CA TYR A 93 5.70 17.42 -4.90
C TYR A 93 5.62 16.14 -5.73
N GLN A 94 5.08 16.23 -6.94
CA GLN A 94 5.05 15.16 -7.91
C GLN A 94 5.53 15.62 -9.28
N TYR A 95 6.33 14.78 -9.92
CA TYR A 95 6.66 14.85 -11.34
C TYR A 95 6.19 13.58 -12.04
N GLN A 96 5.41 13.72 -13.11
CA GLN A 96 4.81 12.61 -13.81
C GLN A 96 4.92 12.76 -15.34
N THR A 97 5.34 11.68 -15.99
CA THR A 97 5.29 11.47 -17.44
C THR A 97 4.69 10.08 -17.71
N PRO A 98 4.48 9.68 -18.98
CA PRO A 98 4.00 8.32 -19.28
C PRO A 98 4.89 7.17 -18.77
N ARG A 99 6.16 7.44 -18.44
CA ARG A 99 7.16 6.43 -18.03
C ARG A 99 7.85 6.74 -16.72
N ILE A 100 7.63 7.90 -16.11
CA ILE A 100 8.29 8.30 -14.87
C ILE A 100 7.24 8.83 -13.92
N LEU A 101 7.28 8.35 -12.68
CA LEU A 101 6.56 8.95 -11.56
C LEU A 101 7.56 9.20 -10.44
N PHE A 102 7.71 10.45 -10.04
CA PHE A 102 8.53 10.85 -8.91
C PHE A 102 7.65 11.61 -7.90
N ARG A 103 7.82 11.30 -6.62
CA ARG A 103 7.15 11.98 -5.52
C ARG A 103 8.13 12.22 -4.38
N ALA A 104 8.02 13.38 -3.75
CA ALA A 104 8.76 13.72 -2.54
C ALA A 104 7.86 14.47 -1.56
N GLY A 105 7.75 13.96 -0.33
CA GLY A 105 6.88 14.48 0.72
C GLY A 105 6.06 13.39 1.39
N SER A 106 4.85 13.74 1.82
CA SER A 106 3.87 12.84 2.44
C SER A 106 2.73 12.55 1.45
N PHE A 107 2.65 11.31 0.96
CA PHE A 107 1.71 10.88 -0.09
C PHE A 107 1.13 9.49 0.20
N SER A 108 0.04 9.12 -0.48
CA SER A 108 -0.66 7.85 -0.22
C SER A 108 0.25 6.63 -0.40
N ARG A 109 0.27 5.77 0.61
CA ARG A 109 1.01 4.49 0.64
C ARG A 109 0.43 3.49 -0.36
N ASP A 110 -0.90 3.43 -0.49
CA ASP A 110 -1.61 2.50 -1.37
C ASP A 110 -1.23 2.68 -2.84
N GLU A 111 -0.97 3.92 -3.26
CA GLU A 111 -0.55 4.23 -4.63
C GLU A 111 0.87 3.72 -4.95
N VAL A 112 1.68 3.45 -3.92
CA VAL A 112 3.10 3.09 -4.04
C VAL A 112 3.36 1.61 -3.71
N LEU A 113 2.65 1.07 -2.72
CA LEU A 113 2.89 -0.28 -2.20
C LEU A 113 1.84 -1.30 -2.62
N ASN A 114 0.97 -0.97 -3.59
CA ASN A 114 0.03 -1.92 -4.21
C ASN A 114 0.70 -3.19 -4.79
N ASN A 115 2.01 -3.13 -5.06
CA ASN A 115 2.81 -4.26 -5.55
C ASN A 115 3.33 -5.19 -4.45
N TYR A 116 3.16 -4.83 -3.18
CA TYR A 116 3.58 -5.64 -2.03
C TYR A 116 2.45 -6.53 -1.53
N ASN A 117 2.81 -7.66 -0.94
CA ASN A 117 1.87 -8.60 -0.34
C ASN A 117 1.99 -8.63 1.20
N THR A 118 1.17 -9.45 1.83
CA THR A 118 1.10 -9.53 3.30
C THR A 118 2.32 -10.13 3.98
N PHE A 119 3.28 -10.71 3.25
CA PHE A 119 4.59 -11.08 3.80
C PHE A 119 5.43 -9.84 4.14
N PHE A 120 5.16 -8.71 3.47
CA PHE A 120 5.84 -7.44 3.70
C PHE A 120 5.02 -6.49 4.59
N PHE A 121 3.73 -6.34 4.32
CA PHE A 121 2.84 -5.42 5.04
C PHE A 121 1.49 -6.07 5.33
N LYS A 122 1.18 -6.28 6.62
CA LYS A 122 -0.10 -6.85 7.06
C LYS A 122 -1.27 -5.87 6.85
N ASP A 123 -2.48 -6.41 6.83
CA ASP A 123 -3.71 -5.65 6.55
C ASP A 123 -3.90 -4.46 7.51
N SER A 124 -3.61 -4.64 8.81
CA SER A 124 -3.72 -3.56 9.80
C SER A 124 -2.77 -2.37 9.52
N ILE A 125 -1.59 -2.60 8.93
CA ILE A 125 -0.69 -1.51 8.53
C ILE A 125 -1.36 -0.71 7.41
N ASN A 126 -1.92 -1.39 6.41
CA ASN A 126 -2.62 -0.73 5.30
C ASN A 126 -3.86 0.04 5.80
N ASN A 127 -4.56 -0.50 6.81
CA ASN A 127 -5.75 0.14 7.39
C ASN A 127 -5.44 1.44 8.16
N PHE A 128 -4.32 1.51 8.89
CA PHE A 128 -4.05 2.61 9.83
C PHE A 128 -2.88 3.55 9.44
N MET A 129 -2.09 3.18 8.42
CA MET A 129 -0.94 3.95 7.95
C MET A 129 -1.12 4.35 6.47
N PRO A 130 -1.99 5.34 6.19
CA PRO A 130 -2.38 5.67 4.82
C PRO A 130 -1.30 6.38 4.00
N LEU A 131 -0.26 6.91 4.66
CA LEU A 131 0.77 7.73 4.04
C LEU A 131 2.15 7.07 4.10
N MET A 132 2.92 7.33 3.05
CA MET A 132 4.37 7.20 2.98
C MET A 132 4.97 8.60 3.13
N GLN A 133 6.02 8.73 3.94
CA GLN A 133 6.71 9.99 4.20
C GLN A 133 8.16 9.91 3.72
N GLY A 134 8.42 10.35 2.50
CA GLY A 134 9.76 10.33 1.94
C GLY A 134 9.77 10.53 0.44
N VAL A 135 10.42 9.61 -0.27
CA VAL A 135 10.65 9.72 -1.71
C VAL A 135 10.19 8.44 -2.39
N PHE A 136 9.51 8.58 -3.53
CA PHE A 136 9.16 7.49 -4.42
C PHE A 136 9.59 7.83 -5.84
N PHE A 137 10.20 6.86 -6.52
CA PHE A 137 10.59 6.96 -7.91
C PHE A 137 10.23 5.67 -8.64
N GLN A 138 9.46 5.80 -9.71
CA GLN A 138 9.10 4.73 -10.61
C GLN A 138 9.56 5.07 -12.02
N VAL A 139 10.14 4.07 -12.69
CA VAL A 139 10.35 4.04 -14.14
C VAL A 139 9.49 2.92 -14.73
N GLY A 140 8.84 3.19 -15.85
CA GLY A 140 7.88 2.27 -16.47
C GLY A 140 6.44 2.48 -15.99
N LYS A 141 5.56 1.56 -16.38
CA LYS A 141 4.11 1.63 -16.10
C LYS A 141 3.48 0.24 -16.21
N SER A 142 2.34 0.05 -15.55
CA SER A 142 1.50 -1.15 -15.66
C SER A 142 2.28 -2.42 -15.31
N ASP A 143 2.44 -3.36 -16.24
CA ASP A 143 3.11 -4.64 -16.00
C ASP A 143 4.62 -4.64 -16.30
N ASN A 144 5.20 -3.47 -16.57
CA ASN A 144 6.62 -3.29 -16.86
C ASN A 144 7.15 -2.04 -16.14
N PHE A 145 7.68 -2.22 -14.93
CA PHE A 145 8.14 -1.11 -14.09
C PHE A 145 9.26 -1.52 -13.13
N PHE A 146 9.93 -0.50 -12.59
CA PHE A 146 10.85 -0.58 -11.48
C PHE A 146 10.62 0.61 -10.55
N ASN A 147 10.52 0.34 -9.25
CA ASN A 147 10.23 1.30 -8.21
C ASN A 147 11.35 1.30 -7.17
N VAL A 148 11.69 2.49 -6.69
CA VAL A 148 12.52 2.74 -5.51
C VAL A 148 11.78 3.68 -4.59
N TRP A 149 11.83 3.42 -3.28
CA TRP A 149 11.23 4.31 -2.32
C TRP A 149 11.94 4.32 -0.98
N ILE A 150 11.77 5.43 -0.27
CA ILE A 150 12.24 5.65 1.10
C ILE A 150 11.06 6.18 1.89
N ASP A 151 10.83 5.62 3.06
CA ASP A 151 9.73 6.00 3.95
C ASP A 151 10.24 6.15 5.38
N ARG A 152 10.23 7.38 5.91
CA ARG A 152 10.63 7.63 7.29
C ARG A 152 9.43 7.47 8.20
N THR A 153 9.50 6.45 9.05
CA THR A 153 8.43 6.08 9.99
C THR A 153 8.65 6.63 11.39
N GLY A 154 9.88 7.03 11.72
CA GLY A 154 10.24 7.65 12.98
C GLY A 154 11.43 8.59 12.85
N TYR A 155 11.33 9.77 13.45
CA TYR A 155 12.44 10.70 13.61
C TYR A 155 13.06 10.52 14.99
N ALA A 156 14.39 10.57 15.11
CA ALA A 156 15.04 10.41 16.40
C ALA A 156 14.72 11.61 17.30
N THR A 157 13.99 11.38 18.38
CA THR A 157 13.75 12.32 19.49
C THR A 157 14.10 11.63 20.80
N PRO A 158 14.00 12.28 21.97
CA PRO A 158 14.20 11.60 23.25
C PRO A 158 13.18 10.48 23.51
N GLU A 159 11.97 10.58 22.93
CA GLU A 159 10.86 9.64 23.13
C GLU A 159 10.61 8.72 21.92
N THR A 160 11.08 9.12 20.73
CA THR A 160 10.83 8.38 19.48
C THR A 160 12.13 7.87 18.89
N ARG A 161 12.12 6.59 18.50
CA ARG A 161 13.24 5.93 17.83
C ARG A 161 13.30 6.32 16.35
N GLU A 162 14.49 6.52 15.83
CA GLU A 162 14.66 6.65 14.38
C GLU A 162 14.27 5.34 13.69
N SER A 163 13.40 5.46 12.68
CA SER A 163 13.06 4.33 11.83
C SER A 163 12.71 4.74 10.42
N PHE A 164 13.08 3.91 9.45
CA PHE A 164 12.74 4.12 8.06
C PHE A 164 12.85 2.84 7.24
N PHE A 165 12.13 2.81 6.13
CA PHE A 165 12.27 1.81 5.08
C PHE A 165 13.08 2.37 3.91
N VAL A 166 13.78 1.46 3.23
CA VAL A 166 14.21 1.61 1.83
C VAL A 166 13.67 0.40 1.09
N GLY A 167 12.89 0.60 0.03
CA GLY A 167 12.28 -0.49 -0.70
C GLY A 167 12.44 -0.40 -2.20
N LEU A 168 12.38 -1.58 -2.82
CA LEU A 168 12.52 -1.80 -4.25
C LEU A 168 11.43 -2.76 -4.70
N SER A 169 10.84 -2.52 -5.87
CA SER A 169 10.00 -3.51 -6.52
C SER A 169 10.09 -3.38 -8.03
N GLY A 170 9.79 -4.45 -8.74
CA GLY A 170 9.76 -4.39 -10.19
C GLY A 170 9.01 -5.56 -10.79
N ARG A 171 8.54 -5.36 -12.01
CA ARG A 171 7.85 -6.37 -12.80
C ARG A 171 8.24 -6.19 -14.26
N VAL A 172 8.46 -7.30 -14.95
CA VAL A 172 8.57 -7.36 -16.40
C VAL A 172 7.63 -8.44 -16.89
N SER A 173 6.86 -8.14 -17.93
CA SER A 173 5.87 -9.07 -18.47
C SER A 173 5.94 -9.13 -19.99
N LYS A 174 5.84 -10.35 -20.52
CA LYS A 174 5.82 -10.64 -21.95
C LYS A 174 4.82 -11.75 -22.23
N ASN A 175 3.79 -11.44 -23.00
CA ASN A 175 2.65 -12.34 -23.26
C ASN A 175 2.02 -12.80 -21.93
N LEU A 176 1.87 -14.11 -21.72
CA LEU A 176 1.38 -14.65 -20.46
C LEU A 176 2.43 -14.68 -19.35
N PHE A 177 3.71 -14.50 -19.65
CA PHE A 177 4.78 -14.68 -18.65
C PHE A 177 5.12 -13.36 -17.96
N PHE A 178 5.44 -13.43 -16.67
CA PHE A 178 6.04 -12.33 -15.95
C PHE A 178 7.14 -12.80 -15.01
N ALA A 179 8.05 -11.88 -14.69
CA ALA A 179 8.95 -11.98 -13.55
C ALA A 179 8.78 -10.72 -12.70
N ASP A 180 8.77 -10.88 -11.37
CA ASP A 180 8.67 -9.76 -10.44
C ASP A 180 9.56 -9.94 -9.22
N PHE A 181 9.76 -8.85 -8.50
CA PHE A 181 10.34 -8.87 -7.16
C PHE A 181 9.77 -7.75 -6.30
N GLN A 182 9.78 -7.96 -4.99
CA GLN A 182 9.51 -6.97 -3.95
C GLN A 182 10.59 -7.06 -2.87
N SER A 183 11.06 -5.93 -2.37
CA SER A 183 12.08 -5.87 -1.33
C SER A 183 11.91 -4.66 -0.43
N TYR A 184 12.33 -4.79 0.83
CA TYR A 184 12.68 -3.66 1.66
C TYR A 184 13.86 -4.00 2.58
N MET A 185 14.50 -2.95 3.07
CA MET A 185 15.23 -2.92 4.32
C MET A 185 14.47 -1.98 5.27
N PHE A 186 14.16 -2.44 6.46
CA PHE A 186 13.64 -1.63 7.55
C PHE A 186 14.73 -1.43 8.59
N HIS A 187 15.00 -0.17 8.90
CA HIS A 187 15.98 0.24 9.89
C HIS A 187 15.25 0.73 11.13
N TYR A 188 15.58 0.18 12.30
CA TYR A 188 15.01 0.55 13.58
C TYR A 188 16.13 0.85 14.58
N SER A 189 16.42 2.14 14.77
CA SER A 189 17.57 2.66 15.52
C SER A 189 17.14 3.24 16.87
N GLY A 190 18.05 3.90 17.58
CA GLY A 190 17.80 4.53 18.88
C GLY A 190 17.12 5.91 18.78
N THR A 191 17.03 6.53 19.95
CA THR A 191 16.56 7.90 20.21
C THR A 191 17.69 8.93 20.03
N ARG A 192 17.33 10.22 20.06
CA ARG A 192 18.30 11.33 20.12
C ARG A 192 17.93 12.29 21.26
N PRO A 193 18.76 12.43 22.32
CA PRO A 193 20.04 11.75 22.55
C PRO A 193 19.87 10.23 22.75
N ALA A 194 20.96 9.48 22.56
CA ALA A 194 20.90 8.02 22.60
C ALA A 194 20.52 7.49 24.00
N THR A 195 19.48 6.67 24.08
CA THR A 195 19.11 5.94 25.30
C THR A 195 19.97 4.69 25.46
N LEU A 196 20.53 4.48 26.66
CA LEU A 196 21.35 3.32 26.98
C LEU A 196 20.58 2.01 26.74
N GLY A 197 21.24 1.02 26.13
CA GLY A 197 20.64 -0.28 25.84
C GLY A 197 19.80 -0.32 24.56
N MET A 198 19.46 0.82 23.95
CA MET A 198 18.91 0.85 22.59
C MET A 198 20.03 0.68 21.56
N GLY A 199 19.69 0.03 20.45
CA GLY A 199 20.62 -0.19 19.36
C GLY A 199 19.89 -0.23 18.02
N VAL A 200 20.64 -0.59 16.99
CA VAL A 200 20.11 -0.72 15.64
C VAL A 200 19.68 -2.16 15.40
N SER A 201 18.43 -2.32 14.99
CA SER A 201 17.89 -3.59 14.54
C SER A 201 17.32 -3.42 13.14
N GLU A 202 17.49 -4.43 12.31
CA GLU A 202 17.15 -4.35 10.89
C GLU A 202 16.44 -5.62 10.43
N ASN A 203 15.47 -5.42 9.55
CA ASN A 203 14.75 -6.48 8.88
C ASN A 203 14.77 -6.19 7.38
N MET A 204 15.44 -7.05 6.62
CA MET A 204 15.47 -6.98 5.17
C MET A 204 14.75 -8.18 4.59
N GLN A 205 13.94 -7.96 3.56
CA GLN A 205 13.23 -9.01 2.85
C GLN A 205 13.35 -8.81 1.35
N LEU A 206 13.46 -9.91 0.61
CA LEU A 206 13.40 -9.94 -0.85
C LEU A 206 12.56 -11.14 -1.27
N GLN A 207 11.47 -10.86 -1.98
CA GLN A 207 10.71 -11.88 -2.70
C GLN A 207 10.98 -11.70 -4.18
N ALA A 208 11.31 -12.78 -4.88
CA ALA A 208 11.43 -12.81 -6.34
C ALA A 208 10.60 -13.95 -6.89
N SER A 209 9.81 -13.69 -7.93
CA SER A 209 8.86 -14.65 -8.49
C SER A 209 8.89 -14.67 -10.01
N ILE A 210 8.56 -15.83 -10.59
CA ILE A 210 8.19 -15.97 -11.98
C ILE A 210 6.77 -16.54 -12.05
N GLY A 211 6.00 -16.15 -13.07
CA GLY A 211 4.62 -16.58 -13.15
C GLY A 211 3.96 -16.39 -14.49
N LEU A 212 2.70 -16.81 -14.51
CA LEU A 212 1.78 -16.70 -15.62
C LEU A 212 0.61 -15.80 -15.24
N GLN A 213 0.21 -14.92 -16.14
CA GLN A 213 -0.98 -14.08 -16.04
C GLN A 213 -1.82 -14.26 -17.30
N LEU A 214 -3.05 -14.73 -17.11
CA LEU A 214 -4.00 -14.91 -18.20
C LEU A 214 -4.60 -13.56 -18.58
N ALA A 215 -4.68 -13.29 -19.89
CA ALA A 215 -5.40 -12.14 -20.40
C ALA A 215 -6.88 -12.24 -19.99
N PRO A 216 -7.53 -11.12 -19.62
CA PRO A 216 -8.95 -11.15 -19.26
C PRO A 216 -9.80 -11.72 -20.41
N GLN A 217 -10.52 -12.80 -20.15
CA GLN A 217 -11.36 -13.46 -21.15
C GLN A 217 -12.73 -13.77 -20.56
N SER A 218 -13.81 -13.29 -21.19
CA SER A 218 -15.20 -13.54 -20.78
C SER A 218 -15.51 -13.21 -19.30
N GLY A 219 -14.80 -12.23 -18.73
CA GLY A 219 -14.93 -11.84 -17.32
C GLY A 219 -14.11 -12.69 -16.33
N PHE A 220 -13.26 -13.59 -16.84
CA PHE A 220 -12.29 -14.35 -16.06
C PHE A 220 -10.91 -13.69 -16.10
N THR A 221 -10.22 -13.68 -14.97
CA THR A 221 -8.78 -13.37 -14.86
C THR A 221 -8.11 -14.43 -13.99
N GLY A 222 -6.86 -14.77 -14.29
CA GLY A 222 -6.10 -15.77 -13.54
C GLY A 222 -4.63 -15.42 -13.48
N THR A 223 -3.98 -15.75 -12.36
CA THR A 223 -2.55 -15.55 -12.19
C THR A 223 -1.98 -16.67 -11.33
N ALA A 224 -0.84 -17.22 -11.71
CA ALA A 224 -0.10 -18.17 -10.89
C ALA A 224 1.39 -17.80 -10.89
N SER A 225 2.05 -17.88 -9.74
CA SER A 225 3.50 -17.70 -9.67
C SER A 225 4.14 -18.57 -8.61
N VAL A 226 5.43 -18.79 -8.77
CA VAL A 226 6.30 -19.41 -7.78
C VAL A 226 7.52 -18.54 -7.59
N GLY A 227 8.12 -18.59 -6.41
CA GLY A 227 9.22 -17.71 -6.06
C GLY A 227 9.97 -18.15 -4.83
N THR A 228 10.85 -17.26 -4.40
CA THR A 228 11.62 -17.39 -3.16
C THR A 228 11.42 -16.13 -2.32
N LEU A 229 11.39 -16.29 -1.00
CA LEU A 229 11.42 -15.22 -0.01
C LEU A 229 12.69 -15.38 0.83
N ILE A 230 13.60 -14.42 0.67
CA ILE A 230 14.89 -14.35 1.37
C ILE A 230 14.80 -13.25 2.43
N GLY A 231 15.37 -13.50 3.60
CA GLY A 231 15.41 -12.55 4.71
C GLY A 231 16.81 -12.30 5.24
N TYR A 232 16.98 -11.16 5.89
CA TYR A 232 18.13 -10.82 6.71
C TYR A 232 17.62 -10.03 7.92
N GLU A 233 17.66 -10.64 9.09
CA GLU A 233 17.16 -10.07 10.34
C GLU A 233 18.32 -9.97 11.31
N ARG A 234 18.53 -8.79 11.91
CA ARG A 234 19.60 -8.65 12.90
C ARG A 234 19.29 -7.64 14.00
N ASP A 235 19.87 -7.87 15.16
CA ASP A 235 20.05 -6.88 16.21
C ASP A 235 21.54 -6.62 16.42
N ARG A 236 22.02 -5.43 16.05
CA ARG A 236 23.45 -5.10 16.07
C ARG A 236 24.04 -5.04 17.47
N ARG A 237 23.21 -5.08 18.53
CA ARG A 237 23.67 -5.13 19.92
C ARG A 237 24.32 -6.46 20.27
N TYR A 238 23.97 -7.54 19.57
CA TYR A 238 24.38 -8.90 19.90
C TYR A 238 24.88 -9.62 18.65
N GLU A 239 26.15 -10.04 18.64
CA GLU A 239 26.74 -10.71 17.46
C GLU A 239 26.00 -11.99 17.04
N GLY A 240 25.37 -12.69 17.99
CA GLY A 240 24.58 -13.90 17.74
C GLY A 240 23.17 -13.67 17.18
N GLU A 241 22.66 -12.43 17.23
CA GLU A 241 21.32 -12.10 16.76
C GLU A 241 21.34 -11.71 15.27
N LEU A 242 21.67 -12.69 14.43
CA LEU A 242 21.70 -12.58 12.98
C LEU A 242 21.08 -13.81 12.32
N TYR A 243 20.00 -13.60 11.58
CA TYR A 243 19.24 -14.66 10.93
C TYR A 243 19.07 -14.38 9.43
N LYS A 244 19.15 -15.43 8.60
CA LYS A 244 19.09 -15.33 7.14
C LYS A 244 18.07 -16.33 6.55
N PRO A 245 16.77 -16.22 6.89
CA PRO A 245 15.79 -17.24 6.51
C PRO A 245 15.51 -17.23 5.01
N ILE A 246 15.40 -18.41 4.42
CA ILE A 246 14.97 -18.63 3.04
C ILE A 246 13.70 -19.48 2.99
N GLY A 247 12.82 -19.24 2.02
CA GLY A 247 11.68 -20.13 1.80
C GLY A 247 11.08 -19.99 0.41
N PHE A 248 10.39 -21.03 0.00
CA PHE A 248 9.59 -21.10 -1.21
C PHE A 248 8.29 -20.30 -1.04
N THR A 249 7.89 -19.60 -2.11
CA THR A 249 6.58 -18.96 -2.21
C THR A 249 5.81 -19.45 -3.42
N ALA A 250 4.49 -19.55 -3.29
CA ALA A 250 3.61 -19.75 -4.42
C ALA A 250 2.36 -18.89 -4.29
N LYS A 251 1.81 -18.50 -5.44
CA LYS A 251 0.61 -17.69 -5.54
C LYS A 251 -0.31 -18.26 -6.60
N ALA A 252 -1.62 -18.27 -6.33
CA ALA A 252 -2.65 -18.63 -7.30
C ALA A 252 -3.91 -17.78 -7.07
N ASP A 253 -4.21 -16.92 -8.05
CA ASP A 253 -5.36 -16.03 -8.07
C ASP A 253 -6.29 -16.40 -9.22
N ALA A 254 -7.60 -16.36 -8.96
CA ALA A 254 -8.63 -16.46 -9.98
C ALA A 254 -9.80 -15.54 -9.63
N GLU A 255 -10.32 -14.80 -10.62
CA GLU A 255 -11.52 -13.98 -10.48
C GLU A 255 -12.44 -14.23 -11.65
N TYR A 256 -13.72 -14.45 -11.38
CA TYR A 256 -14.77 -14.50 -12.37
C TYR A 256 -15.89 -13.52 -12.01
N ARG A 257 -16.09 -12.50 -12.85
CA ARG A 257 -17.19 -11.53 -12.74
C ARG A 257 -17.37 -10.95 -11.33
N GLY A 258 -16.27 -10.60 -10.67
CA GLY A 258 -16.26 -9.96 -9.35
C GLY A 258 -16.29 -10.91 -8.15
N VAL A 259 -16.41 -12.22 -8.35
CA VAL A 259 -16.13 -13.23 -7.32
C VAL A 259 -14.74 -13.78 -7.56
N GLY A 260 -13.89 -13.81 -6.54
CA GLY A 260 -12.53 -14.30 -6.71
C GLY A 260 -11.95 -14.97 -5.49
N VAL A 261 -10.85 -15.66 -5.74
CA VAL A 261 -10.00 -16.31 -4.75
C VAL A 261 -8.55 -15.91 -4.98
N LYS A 262 -7.82 -15.62 -3.90
CA LYS A 262 -6.37 -15.41 -3.93
C LYS A 262 -5.69 -16.32 -2.93
N ASN A 263 -4.70 -17.07 -3.37
CA ASN A 263 -3.94 -17.97 -2.51
C ASN A 263 -2.48 -17.53 -2.46
N SER A 264 -1.92 -17.44 -1.26
CA SER A 264 -0.50 -17.16 -1.03
C SER A 264 0.07 -18.22 -0.08
N LEU A 265 1.10 -18.92 -0.51
CA LEU A 265 1.79 -19.98 0.23
C LEU A 265 3.23 -19.55 0.54
N TYR A 266 3.67 -19.85 1.75
CA TYR A 266 5.06 -19.80 2.18
C TYR A 266 5.47 -21.13 2.82
N LEU A 267 6.61 -21.68 2.42
CA LEU A 267 7.22 -22.88 2.98
C LEU A 267 8.73 -22.68 3.11
N GLY A 268 9.29 -22.72 4.32
CA GLY A 268 10.73 -22.58 4.53
C GLY A 268 11.11 -22.31 5.98
N ASP A 269 12.23 -21.61 6.16
CA ASP A 269 12.76 -21.26 7.46
C ASP A 269 11.77 -20.41 8.27
N LYS A 270 11.78 -20.57 9.59
CA LYS A 270 11.02 -19.68 10.49
C LYS A 270 11.56 -18.26 10.38
N ARG A 271 10.67 -17.31 10.16
CA ARG A 271 11.00 -15.88 10.03
C ARG A 271 10.61 -15.11 11.30
N MET A 272 11.00 -13.85 11.37
CA MET A 272 10.70 -12.94 12.47
C MET A 272 11.25 -13.43 13.82
N ARG A 273 12.53 -13.82 13.83
CA ARG A 273 13.22 -14.45 14.97
C ARG A 273 13.37 -13.51 16.16
N LEU A 274 13.30 -12.20 15.94
CA LEU A 274 13.39 -11.17 16.97
C LEU A 274 12.01 -10.63 17.40
N ALA A 275 10.91 -11.30 17.00
CA ALA A 275 9.57 -10.77 17.22
C ALA A 275 9.14 -10.77 18.70
N ASP A 276 9.75 -11.60 19.53
CA ASP A 276 9.52 -11.57 20.99
C ASP A 276 10.08 -10.29 21.62
N THR A 277 11.15 -9.72 21.03
CA THR A 277 11.79 -8.49 21.50
C THR A 277 11.15 -7.24 20.90
N PHE A 278 10.86 -7.24 19.60
CA PHE A 278 10.45 -6.03 18.88
C PHE A 278 9.02 -6.07 18.34
N GLY A 279 8.42 -7.25 18.19
CA GLY A 279 7.08 -7.40 17.64
C GLY A 279 6.81 -6.54 16.39
N GLY A 280 5.75 -5.74 16.45
CA GLY A 280 5.34 -4.85 15.37
C GLY A 280 6.27 -3.66 15.12
N ASP A 281 7.18 -3.34 16.04
CA ASP A 281 8.12 -2.23 15.85
C ASP A 281 9.14 -2.56 14.76
N LEU A 282 9.56 -3.82 14.61
CA LEU A 282 10.52 -4.27 13.59
C LEU A 282 9.84 -5.02 12.41
N TYR A 283 8.72 -5.70 12.66
CA TYR A 283 8.07 -6.58 11.67
C TYR A 283 6.69 -6.07 11.27
N TRP A 284 6.59 -5.59 10.03
CA TRP A 284 5.35 -5.05 9.47
C TRP A 284 4.56 -6.07 8.64
N GLY A 285 5.17 -7.23 8.34
CA GLY A 285 4.52 -8.33 7.63
C GLY A 285 3.64 -9.19 8.53
N THR A 286 3.01 -10.21 7.94
CA THR A 286 2.20 -11.17 8.69
C THR A 286 3.05 -12.04 9.62
N ARG A 287 2.64 -12.11 10.89
CA ARG A 287 3.34 -12.87 11.93
C ARG A 287 3.23 -14.39 11.76
N PHE A 288 2.37 -14.89 10.87
CA PHE A 288 2.26 -16.32 10.54
C PHE A 288 3.52 -16.89 9.87
N LEU A 289 4.40 -16.04 9.32
CA LEU A 289 5.70 -16.49 8.79
C LEU A 289 6.65 -17.06 9.87
N GLN A 290 6.34 -16.87 11.16
CA GLN A 290 7.05 -17.53 12.26
C GLN A 290 6.85 -19.05 12.28
N ALA A 291 5.79 -19.58 11.64
CA ALA A 291 5.52 -21.01 11.57
C ALA A 291 6.53 -21.79 10.70
N GLY A 292 7.05 -21.15 9.64
CA GLY A 292 7.78 -21.82 8.56
C GLY A 292 6.87 -22.41 7.47
N ASN A 293 5.59 -22.66 7.77
CA ASN A 293 4.57 -23.07 6.81
C ASN A 293 3.30 -22.23 6.99
N TYR A 294 2.90 -21.52 5.94
CA TYR A 294 1.75 -20.62 6.00
C TYR A 294 1.02 -20.55 4.65
N LEU A 295 -0.30 -20.72 4.68
CA LEU A 295 -1.17 -20.52 3.52
C LEU A 295 -2.28 -19.54 3.88
N LYS A 296 -2.44 -18.49 3.06
CA LYS A 296 -3.62 -17.61 3.08
C LYS A 296 -4.48 -17.92 1.87
N SER A 297 -5.78 -18.12 2.06
CA SER A 297 -6.79 -18.24 1.01
C SER A 297 -7.85 -17.15 1.21
N GLU A 298 -7.82 -16.12 0.38
CA GLU A 298 -8.75 -14.98 0.42
C GLU A 298 -9.89 -15.21 -0.57
N TRP A 299 -11.12 -15.33 -0.08
CA TRP A 299 -12.32 -15.40 -0.90
C TRP A 299 -13.02 -14.06 -0.85
N TYR A 300 -13.47 -13.55 -2.00
CA TYR A 300 -14.09 -12.23 -2.02
C TYR A 300 -15.18 -12.07 -3.08
N VAL A 301 -16.03 -11.08 -2.83
CA VAL A 301 -17.03 -10.58 -3.76
C VAL A 301 -16.96 -9.06 -3.84
N ARG A 302 -16.98 -8.51 -5.06
CA ARG A 302 -17.04 -7.07 -5.34
C ARG A 302 -18.47 -6.58 -5.29
N LEU A 303 -18.92 -6.05 -4.17
CA LEU A 303 -20.30 -5.56 -4.06
C LEU A 303 -20.58 -4.37 -4.98
N ILE A 304 -19.61 -3.47 -5.14
CA ILE A 304 -19.68 -2.27 -6.00
C ILE A 304 -18.34 -2.10 -6.74
N GLU A 305 -18.37 -1.80 -8.04
CA GLU A 305 -17.19 -1.41 -8.80
C GLU A 305 -17.55 -0.34 -9.84
N SER A 306 -17.12 0.90 -9.59
CA SER A 306 -17.34 2.05 -10.45
C SER A 306 -16.14 2.99 -10.43
N ASP A 307 -16.16 4.01 -11.29
CA ASP A 307 -15.12 5.05 -11.35
C ASP A 307 -14.97 5.83 -10.03
N ARG A 308 -16.04 5.89 -9.22
CA ARG A 308 -16.10 6.70 -8.00
C ARG A 308 -16.19 5.90 -6.72
N ALA A 309 -16.77 4.71 -6.76
CA ALA A 309 -17.05 3.89 -5.58
C ALA A 309 -16.68 2.43 -5.82
N LYS A 310 -16.07 1.81 -4.81
CA LYS A 310 -15.76 0.39 -4.75
C LYS A 310 -16.19 -0.14 -3.39
N ALA A 311 -16.75 -1.34 -3.38
CA ALA A 311 -17.05 -2.05 -2.15
C ALA A 311 -16.71 -3.54 -2.33
N ARG A 312 -15.99 -4.11 -1.37
CA ARG A 312 -15.54 -5.51 -1.43
C ARG A 312 -15.72 -6.16 -0.07
N PHE A 313 -16.29 -7.35 -0.07
CA PHE A 313 -16.36 -8.21 1.10
C PHE A 313 -15.42 -9.40 0.91
N ASN A 314 -14.73 -9.79 1.99
CA ASN A 314 -13.78 -10.88 2.02
C ASN A 314 -14.05 -11.83 3.18
N CYS A 315 -13.85 -13.13 2.92
CA CYS A 315 -13.66 -14.19 3.90
C CYS A 315 -12.29 -14.81 3.66
N ASN A 316 -11.37 -14.61 4.59
CA ASN A 316 -10.00 -15.10 4.48
C ASN A 316 -9.79 -16.29 5.43
N LEU A 317 -9.16 -17.34 4.92
CA LEU A 317 -8.73 -18.51 5.67
C LEU A 317 -7.21 -18.48 5.79
N HIS A 318 -6.72 -18.63 7.00
CA HIS A 318 -5.30 -18.72 7.31
C HIS A 318 -5.00 -20.11 7.85
N PHE A 319 -4.04 -20.79 7.23
CA PHE A 319 -3.54 -22.08 7.69
C PHE A 319 -2.13 -21.85 8.24
N SER A 320 -2.00 -21.95 9.55
CA SER A 320 -0.75 -21.75 10.30
C SER A 320 -0.81 -22.60 11.56
N GLU A 321 0.34 -23.11 12.03
CA GLU A 321 0.41 -23.89 13.28
C GLU A 321 -0.52 -25.12 13.29
N GLY A 322 -0.81 -25.71 12.12
CA GLY A 322 -1.76 -26.82 11.99
C GLY A 322 -3.23 -26.44 12.23
N SER A 323 -3.52 -25.15 12.41
CA SER A 323 -4.87 -24.62 12.65
C SER A 323 -5.40 -23.87 11.44
N ILE A 324 -6.73 -23.81 11.33
CA ILE A 324 -7.45 -22.92 10.43
C ILE A 324 -7.92 -21.73 11.27
N LEU A 325 -7.57 -20.53 10.81
CA LEU A 325 -7.94 -19.27 11.43
C LEU A 325 -8.76 -18.45 10.43
N PHE A 326 -9.70 -17.66 10.94
CA PHE A 326 -10.70 -16.99 10.11
C PHE A 326 -10.57 -15.47 10.22
N GLN A 327 -10.80 -14.78 9.10
CA GLN A 327 -10.84 -13.32 9.05
C GLN A 327 -11.95 -12.87 8.10
N GLN A 328 -12.78 -11.92 8.54
CA GLN A 328 -13.81 -11.28 7.71
C GLN A 328 -13.45 -9.82 7.49
N MET A 329 -13.48 -9.36 6.24
CA MET A 329 -13.19 -7.97 5.93
C MET A 329 -14.28 -7.34 5.06
N LEU A 330 -14.52 -6.05 5.26
CA LEU A 330 -15.33 -5.22 4.37
C LEU A 330 -14.56 -3.93 4.11
N SER A 331 -14.39 -3.57 2.84
CA SER A 331 -13.85 -2.28 2.45
C SER A 331 -14.83 -1.54 1.56
N VAL A 332 -14.92 -0.22 1.76
CA VAL A 332 -15.65 0.71 0.90
C VAL A 332 -14.74 1.89 0.63
N SER A 333 -14.47 2.17 -0.64
CA SER A 333 -13.67 3.31 -1.06
C SER A 333 -14.48 4.16 -2.01
N VAL A 334 -14.59 5.45 -1.71
CA VAL A 334 -15.21 6.45 -2.58
C VAL A 334 -14.20 7.56 -2.82
N ALA A 335 -14.11 8.07 -4.05
CA ALA A 335 -13.66 9.45 -4.17
C ALA A 335 -14.31 10.19 -5.32
N ILE A 336 -14.34 11.50 -5.11
CA ILE A 336 -14.98 12.49 -5.96
C ILE A 336 -13.95 13.60 -6.18
N GLY A 337 -13.89 14.13 -7.40
CA GLY A 337 -12.94 15.18 -7.78
C GLY A 337 -12.53 15.05 -9.24
N ASP A 338 -11.62 15.93 -9.66
CA ASP A 338 -11.05 16.03 -11.00
C ASP A 338 -9.55 15.67 -11.04
N LEU A 339 -8.98 15.27 -9.91
CA LEU A 339 -7.66 14.65 -9.88
C LEU A 339 -7.68 13.32 -10.65
N PRO A 340 -6.74 13.11 -11.60
CA PRO A 340 -6.78 12.00 -12.52
C PRO A 340 -6.66 10.67 -11.77
N ARG A 341 -7.46 9.71 -12.22
CA ARG A 341 -7.47 8.32 -11.75
C ARG A 341 -7.15 7.40 -12.91
N ASP A 342 -6.72 6.18 -12.61
CA ASP A 342 -6.84 5.09 -13.56
C ASP A 342 -8.34 4.87 -13.82
N GLU A 343 -8.83 5.40 -14.95
CA GLU A 343 -10.22 5.23 -15.40
C GLU A 343 -10.51 3.73 -15.56
N LYS A 344 -11.45 3.22 -14.76
CA LYS A 344 -11.98 1.86 -14.92
C LYS A 344 -13.49 1.97 -15.05
N LYS A 345 -13.97 1.89 -16.29
CA LYS A 345 -15.41 1.83 -16.61
C LYS A 345 -16.15 0.97 -15.59
N GLY A 346 -17.22 1.53 -15.01
CA GLY A 346 -18.04 0.82 -14.04
C GLY A 346 -18.47 -0.56 -14.54
N THR A 347 -18.43 -1.54 -13.65
CA THR A 347 -18.73 -2.94 -13.98
C THR A 347 -20.06 -3.33 -13.34
N SER A 348 -20.99 -3.83 -14.15
CA SER A 348 -22.22 -4.43 -13.63
C SER A 348 -21.98 -5.90 -13.32
N PHE A 349 -22.30 -6.31 -12.10
CA PHE A 349 -22.15 -7.69 -11.66
C PHE A 349 -23.46 -8.49 -11.75
N PRO A 350 -23.41 -9.82 -11.92
CA PRO A 350 -24.61 -10.65 -12.05
C PRO A 350 -25.63 -10.46 -10.92
N TRP A 351 -25.17 -10.31 -9.67
CA TRP A 351 -26.06 -10.13 -8.51
C TRP A 351 -26.83 -8.81 -8.48
N MET A 352 -26.38 -7.79 -9.22
CA MET A 352 -27.06 -6.50 -9.29
C MET A 352 -28.39 -6.56 -10.07
N ASN A 353 -28.65 -7.68 -10.74
CA ASN A 353 -29.86 -7.89 -11.55
C ASN A 353 -30.72 -9.06 -11.03
N ILE A 354 -30.38 -9.68 -9.90
CA ILE A 354 -31.15 -10.84 -9.36
C ILE A 354 -32.55 -10.43 -8.88
N PHE A 355 -32.74 -9.16 -8.51
CA PHE A 355 -34.01 -8.62 -8.00
C PHE A 355 -34.58 -7.48 -8.85
N LYS A 356 -34.16 -7.39 -10.13
CA LYS A 356 -34.83 -6.56 -11.14
C LYS A 356 -35.79 -7.45 -11.92
#